data_AF-A0A4Y2AQV0-F1
#
_entry.id   AF-A0A4Y2AQV0-F1
#
_cell.length_a   1.000
_cell.length_b   1.000
_cell.length_c   1.000
_cell.angle_alpha   90.00
_cell.angle_beta   90.00
_cell.angle_gamma   90.00
#
_symmetry.space_group_name_H-M   'P 1'
#
loop_
_entity.id
_entity.type
_entity.pdbx_description
1 polymer ?
#
loop_
_entity_poly.entity_id
_entity_poly.type
_entity_poly.pdbx_seq_one_letter_code
_entity_poly.pdbx_strand_id
1 'polypeptide(L)'
;MLESWFQLNQSDPDAQTLLNSDIPYNYVYYRNNWKRRKRGGNKIVARMYVLNVKDAERFYLRMLLLHIPGATSFKFLRMVDFRQTLPVVPRGTRAVVIES
;
A
#
# COMPACT_ATOMS: atom_id res chain seq x y z
N MET A 1 2.94 -12.24 4.58
CA MET A 1 2.07 -11.33 3.80
C MET A 1 2.86 -10.19 3.16
N LEU A 2 3.74 -9.50 3.90
CA LEU A 2 4.56 -8.43 3.32
C LEU A 2 5.67 -8.96 2.40
N GLU A 3 6.45 -9.95 2.84
CA GLU A 3 7.49 -10.57 2.00
C GLU A 3 6.91 -11.20 0.73
N SER A 4 5.74 -11.83 0.84
CA SER A 4 5.04 -12.37 -0.32
C SER A 4 4.60 -11.27 -1.30
N TRP A 5 4.29 -10.06 -0.83
CA TRP A 5 3.99 -8.93 -1.72
C TRP A 5 5.25 -8.43 -2.44
N PHE A 6 6.39 -8.39 -1.74
CA PHE A 6 7.68 -8.09 -2.36
C PHE A 6 8.02 -9.08 -3.47
N GLN A 7 7.82 -10.38 -3.23
CA GLN A 7 8.01 -11.43 -4.24
C GLN A 7 7.08 -11.23 -5.44
N LEU A 8 5.80 -10.87 -5.21
CA LEU A 8 4.89 -10.53 -6.29
C LEU A 8 5.44 -9.37 -7.14
N ASN A 9 5.86 -8.28 -6.51
CA ASN A 9 6.41 -7.12 -7.21
C ASN A 9 7.72 -7.43 -7.96
N GLN A 10 8.51 -8.41 -7.49
CA GLN A 10 9.69 -8.88 -8.24
C GLN A 10 9.30 -9.70 -9.48
N SER A 11 8.15 -10.38 -9.45
CA SER A 11 7.74 -11.33 -10.49
C SER A 11 6.75 -10.79 -11.53
N ASP A 12 5.93 -9.80 -11.18
CA ASP A 12 4.88 -9.25 -12.05
C ASP A 12 5.01 -7.71 -12.15
N PRO A 13 5.39 -7.16 -13.30
CA PRO A 13 5.49 -5.72 -13.52
C PRO A 13 4.17 -4.98 -13.27
N ASP A 14 3.02 -5.59 -13.52
CA ASP A 14 1.75 -4.90 -13.31
C ASP A 14 1.48 -4.74 -11.81
N ALA A 15 1.94 -5.68 -10.98
CA ALA A 15 1.86 -5.53 -9.54
C ALA A 15 2.73 -4.38 -9.02
N GLN A 16 3.80 -4.01 -9.73
CA GLN A 16 4.63 -2.86 -9.36
C GLN A 16 3.90 -1.52 -9.48
N THR A 17 2.85 -1.45 -10.30
CA THR A 17 2.04 -0.25 -10.47
C THR A 17 1.00 -0.05 -9.36
N LEU A 18 0.80 -1.07 -8.51
CA LEU A 18 -0.25 -1.08 -7.49
C LEU A 18 0.30 -0.78 -6.10
N LEU A 19 -0.50 -0.05 -5.31
CA LEU A 19 -0.25 0.11 -3.88
C LEU A 19 -0.58 -1.19 -3.14
N ASN A 20 -0.02 -1.35 -1.95
CA ASN A 20 -0.32 -2.52 -1.12
C ASN A 20 -1.83 -2.68 -0.85
N SER A 21 -2.55 -1.56 -0.69
CA SER A 21 -4.01 -1.51 -0.51
C SER A 21 -4.79 -2.02 -1.73
N ASP A 22 -4.22 -1.91 -2.92
CA ASP A 22 -4.89 -2.21 -4.19
C ASP A 22 -4.69 -3.67 -4.62
N ILE A 23 -3.68 -4.33 -4.03
CA ILE A 23 -3.37 -5.74 -4.31
C ILE A 23 -4.58 -6.66 -4.09
N PRO A 24 -5.37 -6.59 -2.99
CA PRO A 24 -6.51 -7.47 -2.81
C PRO A 24 -7.58 -7.35 -3.92
N TYR A 25 -7.70 -6.16 -4.53
CA TYR A 25 -8.64 -5.89 -5.62
C TYR A 25 -8.21 -6.55 -6.93
N ASN A 26 -6.91 -6.69 -7.15
CA ASN A 26 -6.31 -7.14 -8.41
C ASN A 26 -5.74 -8.56 -8.35
N TYR A 27 -5.37 -9.02 -7.16
CA TYR A 27 -4.71 -10.30 -6.92
C TYR A 27 -5.39 -11.08 -5.79
N VAL A 28 -5.24 -12.40 -5.87
CA VAL A 28 -5.62 -13.36 -4.83
C VAL A 28 -4.38 -14.11 -4.41
N TYR A 29 -4.15 -14.23 -3.11
CA TYR A 29 -3.13 -15.14 -2.58
C TYR A 29 -3.75 -16.52 -2.40
N TYR A 30 -3.25 -17.51 -3.15
CA TYR A 30 -3.75 -18.89 -3.11
C TYR A 30 -2.59 -19.88 -3.23
N ARG A 31 -2.53 -20.85 -2.29
CA ARG A 31 -1.47 -21.87 -2.22
C ARG A 31 -0.06 -21.25 -2.33
N ASN A 32 0.22 -20.31 -1.44
CA ASN A 32 1.48 -19.57 -1.33
C ASN A 32 1.90 -18.77 -2.57
N ASN A 33 1.00 -18.58 -3.53
CA ASN A 33 1.28 -17.85 -4.75
C ASN A 33 0.24 -16.77 -5.00
N TRP A 34 0.68 -15.64 -5.53
CA TRP A 34 -0.21 -14.60 -6.02
C TRP A 34 -0.69 -14.95 -7.42
N LYS A 35 -1.98 -14.74 -7.66
CA LYS A 35 -2.59 -14.90 -8.98
C LYS A 35 -3.44 -13.69 -9.28
N ARG A 36 -3.44 -13.25 -10.54
CA ARG A 36 -4.38 -12.22 -10.98
C ARG A 36 -5.81 -12.66 -10.75
N ARG A 37 -6.58 -11.74 -10.19
CA ARG A 37 -7.98 -11.93 -9.91
C ARG A 37 -8.77 -11.80 -11.21
N LYS A 38 -9.62 -12.78 -11.49
CA LYS A 38 -10.45 -12.80 -12.71
C LYS A 38 -11.82 -12.11 -12.52
N ARG A 39 -12.37 -12.07 -11.31
CA ARG A 39 -13.70 -11.49 -10.99
C ARG A 39 -13.76 -10.94 -9.56
N GLY A 40 -14.61 -9.92 -9.35
CA GLY A 40 -15.06 -9.50 -8.02
C GLY A 40 -14.21 -8.47 -7.28
N GLY A 41 -13.32 -7.73 -7.94
CA GLY A 41 -12.51 -6.68 -7.31
C GLY A 41 -13.36 -5.63 -6.59
N ASN A 42 -14.40 -5.13 -7.25
CA ASN A 42 -15.23 -4.00 -6.78
C ASN A 42 -16.04 -4.28 -5.50
N LYS A 43 -16.10 -5.55 -5.04
CA LYS A 43 -16.87 -5.96 -3.84
C LYS A 43 -15.96 -6.25 -2.64
N ILE A 44 -14.67 -5.95 -2.74
CA ILE A 44 -13.70 -6.26 -1.68
C ILE A 44 -13.58 -5.07 -0.74
N VAL A 45 -13.82 -5.32 0.54
CA VAL A 45 -13.37 -4.43 1.60
C VAL A 45 -11.96 -4.88 1.96
N ALA A 46 -10.94 -4.12 1.54
CA ALA A 46 -9.56 -4.42 1.90
C ALA A 46 -9.42 -4.40 3.43
N ARG A 47 -9.28 -5.58 4.04
CA ARG A 47 -9.05 -5.72 5.48
C ARG A 47 -7.58 -5.53 5.76
N MET A 48 -7.22 -4.29 6.03
CA MET A 48 -5.88 -3.92 6.37
C MET A 48 -5.71 -4.11 7.89
N TYR A 49 -4.69 -4.85 8.36
CA TYR A 49 -4.52 -5.24 9.78
C TYR A 49 -4.78 -4.09 10.77
N VAL A 50 -5.57 -4.31 11.83
CA VAL A 50 -5.70 -3.30 12.90
C VAL A 50 -4.34 -3.13 13.56
N LEU A 51 -3.81 -1.91 13.55
CA LEU A 51 -2.55 -1.59 14.21
C LEU A 51 -2.81 -1.07 15.61
N ASN A 52 -1.99 -1.51 16.57
CA ASN A 52 -1.92 -0.86 17.86
C ASN A 52 -1.11 0.44 17.71
N VAL A 53 -1.64 1.56 18.20
CA VAL A 53 -0.97 2.87 18.16
C VAL A 53 0.37 2.85 18.91
N LYS A 54 0.54 1.92 19.86
CA LYS A 54 1.80 1.72 20.59
C LYS A 54 2.90 1.05 19.75
N ASP A 55 2.56 0.39 18.65
CA ASP A 55 3.51 -0.23 17.73
C ASP A 55 3.95 0.77 16.65
N ALA A 56 4.68 1.80 17.06
CA ALA A 56 5.09 2.91 16.19
C ALA A 56 5.78 2.41 14.91
N GLU A 57 6.66 1.41 15.00
CA GLU A 57 7.35 0.81 13.85
C GLU A 57 6.37 0.25 12.80
N ARG A 58 5.33 -0.46 13.24
CA ARG A 58 4.32 -1.05 12.33
C ARG A 58 3.44 0.04 11.72
N PHE A 59 3.16 1.08 12.49
CA PHE A 59 2.44 2.26 12.00
C PHE A 59 3.19 2.95 10.86
N TYR A 60 4.47 3.26 11.07
CA TYR A 60 5.29 3.87 10.02
C TYR A 60 5.46 2.95 8.81
N LEU A 61 5.75 1.66 9.02
CA LEU A 61 5.86 0.71 7.92
C LEU A 61 4.58 0.67 7.08
N ARG A 62 3.40 0.66 7.71
CA ARG A 62 2.13 0.67 6.99
C ARG A 62 1.90 1.95 6.21
N MET A 63 2.27 3.10 6.78
CA MET A 63 2.22 4.36 6.04
C MET A 63 3.09 4.28 4.78
N LEU A 64 4.27 3.68 4.84
CA LEU A 64 5.09 3.48 3.63
C LEU A 64 4.40 2.58 2.60
N LEU A 65 3.81 1.48 3.03
CA LEU A 65 3.15 0.52 2.15
C LEU A 65 1.88 1.08 1.48
N LEU A 66 1.25 2.08 2.09
CA LEU A 66 0.09 2.75 1.54
C LEU A 66 0.43 3.75 0.43
N HIS A 67 1.67 4.24 0.37
CA HIS A 67 2.03 5.34 -0.53
C HIS A 67 3.10 4.96 -1.55
N ILE A 68 3.78 3.83 -1.35
CA ILE A 68 4.87 3.40 -2.23
C ILE A 68 4.43 2.16 -3.01
N PRO A 69 4.10 2.32 -4.30
CA PRO A 69 3.80 1.18 -5.16
C PRO A 69 5.08 0.41 -5.47
N GLY A 70 4.93 -0.88 -5.77
CA GLY A 70 6.00 -1.71 -6.33
C GLY A 70 7.24 -1.93 -5.46
N ALA A 71 7.16 -1.72 -4.16
CA ALA A 71 8.28 -2.03 -3.28
C ALA A 71 8.67 -3.52 -3.38
N THR A 72 9.95 -3.79 -3.64
CA THR A 72 10.47 -5.16 -3.85
C THR A 72 11.27 -5.69 -2.67
N SER A 73 11.57 -4.84 -1.68
CA SER A 73 12.28 -5.22 -0.45
C SER A 73 12.21 -4.13 0.62
N PHE A 74 12.57 -4.46 1.86
CA PHE A 74 12.77 -3.45 2.91
C PHE A 74 13.92 -2.48 2.59
N LYS A 75 14.95 -2.93 1.87
CA LYS A 75 16.05 -2.06 1.44
C LYS A 75 15.53 -1.00 0.47
N PHE A 76 14.65 -1.40 -0.46
CA PHE A 76 13.97 -0.47 -1.36
C PHE A 76 13.19 0.58 -0.58
N LEU A 77 12.35 0.17 0.38
CA LEU A 77 11.58 1.10 1.19
C LEU A 77 12.44 2.12 1.94
N ARG A 78 13.64 1.73 2.40
CA ARG A 78 14.59 2.65 3.06
C ARG A 78 15.28 3.62 2.11
N MET A 79 15.34 3.31 0.81
CA MET A 79 15.98 4.13 -0.21
C MET A 79 15.01 5.12 -0.87
N VAL A 80 13.70 4.94 -0.68
CA VAL A 80 12.70 5.86 -1.24
C VAL A 80 12.77 7.21 -0.52
N ASP A 81 12.89 8.28 -1.31
CA ASP A 81 12.75 9.64 -0.80
C ASP A 81 11.26 9.93 -0.52
N PHE A 82 10.90 9.93 0.76
CA PHE A 82 9.53 10.15 1.21
C PHE A 82 9.03 11.59 0.96
N ARG A 83 9.94 12.55 0.70
CA ARG A 83 9.58 13.95 0.43
C ARG A 83 8.95 14.14 -0.94
N GLN A 84 9.23 13.24 -1.89
CA GLN A 84 8.73 13.30 -3.26
C GLN A 84 7.49 12.43 -3.49
N THR A 85 7.29 11.42 -2.64
CA THR A 85 6.24 10.39 -2.82
C THR A 85 4.99 10.63 -1.98
N LEU A 86 5.11 11.31 -0.84
CA LEU A 86 3.95 11.74 -0.06
C LEU A 86 3.46 13.09 -0.57
N PRO A 87 2.14 13.29 -0.73
CA PRO A 87 1.61 14.63 -0.98
C PRO A 87 2.04 15.52 0.20
N VAL A 88 2.86 16.53 -0.09
CA VAL A 88 3.20 17.56 0.89
C VAL A 88 1.89 18.27 1.21
N VAL A 89 1.29 17.97 2.37
CA VAL A 89 0.15 18.74 2.87
C VAL A 89 0.65 20.18 3.01
N PRO A 90 0.17 21.13 2.18
CA PRO A 90 0.61 22.51 2.29
C PRO A 90 0.21 23.00 3.68
N ARG A 91 1.18 23.41 4.51
CA ARG A 91 0.86 24.07 5.77
C ARG A 91 0.18 25.39 5.44
N GLY A 92 -1.15 25.41 5.46
CA GLY A 92 -1.90 26.66 5.24
C GLY A 92 -3.34 26.53 4.74
N THR A 93 -3.80 25.37 4.26
CA THR A 93 -5.19 25.30 3.78
C THR A 93 -6.15 25.16 4.97
N ARG A 94 -6.62 26.31 5.49
CA ARG A 94 -7.83 26.36 6.31
C ARG A 94 -8.95 25.71 5.52
N ALA A 95 -9.59 24.68 6.08
CA ALA A 95 -10.84 24.16 5.58
C ALA A 95 -11.86 25.31 5.55
N VAL A 96 -12.26 25.75 4.36
CA VAL A 96 -13.44 26.60 4.22
C VAL A 96 -14.62 25.66 4.42
N VAL A 97 -15.23 25.75 5.60
CA VAL A 97 -16.52 25.12 5.87
C VAL A 97 -17.51 25.83 4.94
N ILE A 98 -18.00 25.11 3.94
CA ILE A 98 -19.14 25.54 3.15
C ILE A 98 -20.37 25.22 4.00
N GLU A 99 -20.87 26.20 4.76
CA GLU A 99 -22.23 26.15 5.28
C GLU A 99 -23.20 26.55 4.17
N SER A 100 -24.25 25.76 4.02
CA SER A 100 -25.39 25.96 3.13
C SER A 100 -26.49 26.77 3.79
#